data_AF-A0A060WRF2-F1
#
_entry.id   AF-A0A060WRF2-F1
#
_cell.length_a   1.000
_cell.length_b   1.000
_cell.length_c   1.000
_cell.angle_alpha   90.00
_cell.angle_beta   90.00
_cell.angle_gamma   90.00
#
_symmetry.space_group_name_H-M   'P 1'
#
loop_
_entity.id
_entity.type
_entity.pdbx_description
1 polymer ?
#
loop_
_entity_poly.entity_id
_entity_poly.type
_entity_poly.pdbx_seq_one_letter_code
_entity_poly.pdbx_strand_id
1 'polypeptide(L)'
;MESCSNQNMSLSGRIVGGVWWFFTLIIISSYTANLAAFLTVERMVSPIESAEDLAKQTDIAYGTLDSGSTKEFFRRSKIAVYEKMWGYMKSAEPTVFTKNTQEGVVRVRKSKGKYAFLLESTMNEYTEQRKPCDTMKVGGNLDSKGYGVATPKGSLLRSAVNLAVLKLNEQGLLDKLKNKWWYDKGECGSGGGGEKDKSSQALSLSNVAGVFYILVGGLGLAMLVALIEFCYKSRNEAKRMKVEAPTPGHSPSPSPSTQNLATCSEVFDGYGSNEDVKI
;
A
#
# COMPACT_ATOMS: atom_id res chain seq x y z
N MET A 1 19.56 -12.29 -17.41
CA MET A 1 18.81 -12.30 -18.68
C MET A 1 19.82 -12.20 -19.80
N GLU A 2 20.26 -13.36 -20.28
CA GLU A 2 21.12 -13.52 -21.45
C GLU A 2 20.29 -13.26 -22.71
N SER A 3 20.61 -12.18 -23.42
CA SER A 3 20.21 -12.04 -24.82
C SER A 3 21.36 -12.53 -25.69
N CYS A 4 21.27 -13.78 -26.14
CA CYS A 4 22.08 -14.32 -27.21
C CYS A 4 21.52 -13.80 -28.54
N SER A 5 22.31 -13.02 -29.30
CA SER A 5 22.09 -12.81 -30.72
C SER A 5 23.42 -12.76 -31.45
N ASN A 6 23.72 -13.87 -32.14
CA ASN A 6 24.62 -14.03 -33.29
C ASN A 6 25.88 -13.15 -33.34
N GLN A 7 27.02 -13.81 -33.19
CA GLN A 7 28.36 -13.29 -32.99
C GLN A 7 29.02 -12.68 -34.24
N ASN A 8 28.30 -11.86 -35.02
CA ASN A 8 28.85 -11.00 -36.07
C ASN A 8 28.03 -9.71 -36.21
N MET A 9 28.10 -8.83 -35.20
CA MET A 9 27.39 -7.56 -35.22
C MET A 9 28.27 -6.46 -35.84
N SER A 10 27.82 -5.88 -36.96
CA SER A 10 28.39 -4.68 -37.60
C SER A 10 28.67 -3.57 -36.56
N LEU A 11 29.72 -2.77 -36.74
CA LEU A 11 30.12 -1.67 -35.82
C LEU A 11 28.93 -0.75 -35.49
N SER A 12 28.09 -0.46 -36.47
CA SER A 12 26.85 0.31 -36.30
C SER A 12 25.85 -0.36 -35.36
N GLY A 13 25.72 -1.68 -35.41
CA GLY A 13 24.86 -2.46 -34.51
C GLY A 13 25.38 -2.47 -33.07
N ARG A 14 26.70 -2.41 -32.87
CA ARG A 14 27.31 -2.31 -31.53
C ARG A 14 27.06 -0.95 -30.89
N ILE A 15 27.13 0.14 -31.65
CA ILE A 15 26.84 1.50 -31.15
C ILE A 15 25.36 1.61 -30.78
N VAL A 16 24.45 1.17 -31.65
CA VAL A 16 23.01 1.18 -31.37
C VAL A 16 22.67 0.32 -30.15
N GLY A 17 23.27 -0.88 -30.05
CA GLY A 17 23.12 -1.75 -28.89
C GLY A 17 23.64 -1.12 -27.59
N GLY A 18 24.78 -0.43 -27.64
CA GLY A 18 25.35 0.28 -26.49
C GLY A 18 24.46 1.43 -25.99
N VAL A 19 23.95 2.26 -26.92
CA VAL A 19 23.02 3.34 -26.59
C VAL A 19 21.71 2.79 -26.02
N TRP A 20 21.17 1.74 -26.62
CA TRP A 20 19.96 1.06 -26.14
C TRP A 20 20.16 0.48 -24.74
N TRP A 21 21.29 -0.16 -24.48
CA TRP A 21 21.60 -0.75 -23.19
C TRP A 21 21.74 0.31 -22.09
N PHE A 22 22.42 1.41 -22.39
CA PHE A 22 22.56 2.54 -21.47
C PHE A 22 21.21 3.22 -21.17
N PHE A 23 20.39 3.44 -22.20
CA PHE A 23 19.03 3.95 -22.05
C PHE A 23 18.18 3.04 -21.17
N THR A 24 18.22 1.73 -21.42
CA THR A 24 17.49 0.72 -20.64
C THR A 24 17.95 0.71 -19.17
N LEU A 25 19.26 0.82 -18.92
CA LEU A 25 19.80 0.91 -17.56
C LEU A 25 19.27 2.13 -16.80
N ILE A 26 19.22 3.30 -17.44
CA ILE A 26 18.69 4.53 -16.82
C ILE A 26 17.21 4.36 -16.46
N ILE A 27 16.42 3.77 -17.36
CA ILE A 27 14.99 3.54 -17.13
C ILE A 27 14.77 2.56 -15.96
N ILE A 28 15.47 1.42 -15.96
CA ILE A 28 15.37 0.43 -14.88
C ILE A 28 15.79 1.05 -13.55
N SER A 29 16.92 1.77 -13.52
CA SER A 29 17.42 2.43 -12.31
C SER A 29 16.44 3.48 -11.76
N SER A 30 15.86 4.30 -12.64
CA SER A 30 14.88 5.32 -12.23
C SER A 30 13.59 4.69 -11.71
N TYR A 31 13.14 3.59 -12.35
CA TYR A 31 11.96 2.85 -11.92
C TYR A 31 12.21 2.15 -10.57
N THR A 32 13.36 1.49 -10.38
CA THR A 32 13.70 0.83 -9.12
C THR A 32 13.86 1.83 -7.98
N ALA A 33 14.43 3.02 -8.24
CA ALA A 33 14.54 4.10 -7.26
C ALA A 33 13.16 4.64 -6.84
N ASN A 34 12.27 4.93 -7.79
CA ASN A 34 10.94 5.42 -7.48
C ASN A 34 10.07 4.36 -6.79
N LEU A 35 10.19 3.10 -7.21
CA LEU A 35 9.53 1.98 -6.56
C LEU A 35 10.03 1.80 -5.12
N ALA A 36 11.34 1.87 -4.88
CA ALA A 36 11.91 1.80 -3.53
C ALA A 36 11.45 2.96 -2.65
N ALA A 37 11.39 4.19 -3.19
CA ALA A 37 10.83 5.33 -2.48
C ALA A 37 9.35 5.09 -2.11
N PHE A 38 8.55 4.54 -3.02
CA PHE A 38 7.15 4.23 -2.74
C PHE A 38 6.98 3.11 -1.70
N LEU A 39 7.81 2.06 -1.78
CA LEU A 39 7.77 0.93 -0.85
C LEU A 39 8.29 1.29 0.55
N THR A 40 9.15 2.30 0.67
CA THR A 40 9.66 2.78 1.97
C THR A 40 8.78 3.85 2.59
N VAL A 41 8.05 4.62 1.79
CA VAL A 41 7.10 5.62 2.29
C VAL A 41 5.73 4.95 2.48
N GLU A 42 5.55 4.31 3.63
CA GLU A 42 4.20 4.19 4.19
C GLU A 42 3.74 5.60 4.58
N ARG A 43 3.09 6.30 3.66
CA ARG A 43 2.31 7.47 4.08
C ARG A 43 1.24 6.93 5.04
N MET A 44 1.27 7.38 6.29
CA MET A 44 0.08 7.31 7.14
C MET A 44 -0.96 8.24 6.51
N VAL A 45 -1.63 7.77 5.46
CA VAL A 45 -2.74 8.52 4.85
C VAL A 45 -3.90 8.35 5.81
N SER A 46 -4.15 9.38 6.61
CA SER A 46 -5.40 9.45 7.34
C SER A 46 -6.53 9.57 6.31
N PRO A 47 -7.50 8.64 6.29
CA PRO A 47 -8.62 8.70 5.33
C PRO A 47 -9.55 9.90 5.58
N ILE A 48 -9.37 10.58 6.72
CA ILE A 48 -10.12 11.77 7.12
C ILE A 48 -9.14 12.86 7.56
N GLU A 49 -9.37 14.11 7.15
CA GLU A 49 -8.58 15.26 7.62
C GLU A 49 -9.43 16.23 8.45
N SER A 50 -10.75 16.19 8.27
CA SER A 50 -11.69 17.15 8.85
C SER A 50 -13.02 16.52 9.27
N ALA A 51 -13.81 17.25 10.07
CA ALA A 51 -15.17 16.81 10.43
C ALA A 51 -16.13 16.90 9.24
N GLU A 52 -15.84 17.79 8.29
CA GLU A 52 -16.57 17.94 7.04
C GLU A 52 -16.46 16.66 6.19
N ASP A 53 -15.30 16.01 6.18
CA ASP A 53 -15.10 14.75 5.47
C ASP A 53 -15.92 13.64 6.09
N LEU A 54 -15.94 13.55 7.43
CA LEU A 54 -16.82 12.63 8.16
C LEU A 54 -18.29 12.84 7.82
N ALA A 55 -18.73 14.09 7.67
CA ALA A 55 -20.12 14.43 7.33
C ALA A 55 -20.50 14.13 5.86
N LYS A 56 -19.52 14.01 4.95
CA LYS A 56 -19.76 13.70 3.52
C LYS A 56 -19.90 12.19 3.28
N GLN A 57 -19.21 11.38 4.07
CA GLN A 57 -19.15 9.93 3.91
C GLN A 57 -20.00 9.19 4.97
N THR A 58 -20.21 7.88 4.77
CA THR A 58 -20.95 7.02 5.72
C THR A 58 -20.22 5.70 6.05
N ASP A 59 -19.04 5.48 5.49
CA ASP A 59 -18.23 4.26 5.69
C ASP A 59 -17.60 4.19 7.10
N ILE A 60 -17.27 5.34 7.67
CA ILE A 60 -16.73 5.51 9.01
C ILE A 60 -17.86 6.09 9.86
N ALA A 61 -18.40 5.28 10.77
CA ALA A 61 -19.38 5.74 11.73
C ALA A 61 -18.72 6.72 12.72
N TYR A 62 -19.46 7.69 13.22
CA TYR A 62 -18.94 8.61 14.23
C TYR A 62 -19.97 8.87 15.32
N GLY A 63 -19.50 9.09 16.54
CA GLY A 63 -20.36 9.32 17.68
C GLY A 63 -19.67 10.05 18.82
N THR A 64 -20.48 10.36 19.83
CA THR A 64 -20.05 11.12 21.02
C THR A 64 -20.49 10.40 22.29
N LEU A 65 -20.13 10.93 23.45
CA LEU A 65 -20.67 10.47 24.71
C LEU A 65 -22.18 10.69 24.77
N ASP A 66 -22.95 9.70 25.24
CA ASP A 66 -24.42 9.74 25.28
C ASP A 66 -24.98 10.82 26.21
N SER A 67 -24.15 11.27 27.15
CA SER A 67 -24.38 12.42 28.01
C SER A 67 -23.19 13.37 27.93
N GLY A 68 -23.42 14.67 27.77
CA GLY A 68 -22.34 15.66 27.84
C GLY A 68 -22.53 16.89 26.97
N SER A 69 -21.59 17.83 27.11
CA SER A 69 -21.56 19.09 26.37
C SER A 69 -21.37 18.88 24.86
N THR A 70 -20.65 17.82 24.45
CA THR A 70 -20.39 17.51 23.03
C THR A 70 -21.65 17.05 22.30
N LYS A 71 -22.45 16.17 22.92
CA LYS A 71 -23.75 15.74 22.36
C LYS A 71 -24.71 16.92 22.24
N GLU A 72 -24.79 17.75 23.28
CA GLU A 72 -25.67 18.91 23.27
C GLU A 72 -25.20 20.00 22.28
N PHE A 73 -23.89 20.13 22.06
CA PHE A 73 -23.32 20.99 21.02
C PHE A 73 -23.87 20.61 19.63
N PHE A 74 -23.79 19.34 19.25
CA PHE A 74 -24.32 18.89 17.95
C PHE A 74 -25.84 19.05 17.87
N ARG A 75 -26.56 18.80 18.97
CA ARG A 75 -28.02 18.97 19.02
C ARG A 75 -28.48 20.42 18.80
N ARG A 76 -27.73 21.41 19.33
CA ARG A 76 -28.09 22.84 19.28
C ARG A 76 -27.37 23.62 18.18
N SER A 77 -26.39 23.02 17.53
CA SER A 77 -25.62 23.68 16.47
C SER A 77 -26.54 24.08 15.32
N LYS A 78 -26.29 25.25 14.75
CA LYS A 78 -26.99 25.78 13.56
C LYS A 78 -26.11 25.74 12.31
N ILE A 79 -24.93 25.16 12.41
CA ILE A 79 -23.99 25.03 11.29
C ILE A 79 -24.41 23.80 10.50
N ALA A 80 -24.67 23.96 9.20
CA ALA A 80 -25.24 22.92 8.34
C ALA A 80 -24.47 21.59 8.40
N VAL A 81 -23.14 21.63 8.48
CA VAL A 81 -22.28 20.44 8.61
C VAL A 81 -22.60 19.68 9.91
N TYR A 82 -22.67 20.38 11.04
CA TYR A 82 -22.91 19.79 12.36
C TYR A 82 -24.37 19.37 12.56
N GLU A 83 -25.33 20.07 11.97
CA GLU A 83 -26.73 19.63 11.92
C GLU A 83 -26.88 18.32 11.14
N LYS A 84 -26.19 18.19 9.99
CA LYS A 84 -26.16 16.94 9.23
C LYS A 84 -25.55 15.80 10.04
N MET A 85 -24.43 16.05 10.72
CA MET A 85 -23.78 15.08 11.62
C MET A 85 -24.70 14.67 12.77
N TRP A 86 -25.43 15.61 13.36
CA TRP A 86 -26.43 15.33 14.39
C TRP A 86 -27.58 14.48 13.86
N GLY A 87 -28.09 14.79 12.67
CA GLY A 87 -29.10 14.00 11.98
C GLY A 87 -28.67 12.54 11.84
N TYR A 88 -27.45 12.30 11.32
CA TYR A 88 -26.85 10.98 11.23
C TYR A 88 -26.75 10.30 12.60
N MET A 89 -26.15 10.96 13.60
CA MET A 89 -25.96 10.37 14.93
C MET A 89 -27.28 10.00 15.61
N LYS A 90 -28.33 10.77 15.37
CA LYS A 90 -29.68 10.52 15.91
C LYS A 90 -30.37 9.33 15.22
N SER A 91 -30.15 9.14 13.93
CA SER A 91 -30.79 8.06 13.14
C SER A 91 -29.95 6.80 13.01
N ALA A 92 -28.72 6.77 13.54
CA ALA A 92 -27.81 5.65 13.37
C ALA A 92 -28.23 4.42 14.22
N GLU A 93 -28.42 3.28 13.55
CA GLU A 93 -28.65 1.97 14.16
C GLU A 93 -27.55 0.99 13.71
N PRO A 94 -26.79 0.37 14.63
CA PRO A 94 -26.86 0.50 16.09
C PRO A 94 -26.32 1.85 16.59
N THR A 95 -26.69 2.22 17.83
CA THR A 95 -26.31 3.51 18.42
C THR A 95 -24.81 3.80 18.30
N VAL A 96 -24.50 5.01 17.83
CA VAL A 96 -23.12 5.53 17.73
C VAL A 96 -22.67 6.18 19.03
N PHE A 97 -23.58 6.45 19.97
CA PHE A 97 -23.25 7.01 21.27
C PHE A 97 -22.63 5.95 22.19
N THR A 98 -21.75 6.40 23.08
CA THR A 98 -21.15 5.55 24.13
C THR A 98 -21.52 6.06 25.51
N LYS A 99 -21.56 5.19 26.51
CA LYS A 99 -21.94 5.59 27.88
C LYS A 99 -20.79 6.32 28.57
N ASN A 100 -19.57 5.84 28.33
CA ASN A 100 -18.35 6.32 29.00
C ASN A 100 -17.26 6.62 27.96
N THR A 101 -16.35 7.56 28.27
CA THR A 101 -15.22 7.90 27.38
C THR A 101 -14.33 6.68 27.08
N GLN A 102 -14.06 5.83 28.07
CA GLN A 102 -13.27 4.61 27.89
C GLN A 102 -13.92 3.63 26.91
N GLU A 103 -15.25 3.51 26.93
CA GLU A 103 -15.99 2.68 25.98
C GLU A 103 -15.82 3.22 24.55
N GLY A 104 -15.92 4.55 24.37
CA GLY A 104 -15.64 5.22 23.10
C GLY A 104 -14.25 4.93 22.56
N VAL A 105 -13.22 5.07 23.39
CA VAL A 105 -11.82 4.76 23.01
C VAL A 105 -11.66 3.29 22.62
N VAL A 106 -12.17 2.36 23.43
CA VAL A 106 -12.11 0.92 23.13
C VAL A 106 -12.86 0.57 21.85
N ARG A 107 -14.00 1.22 21.59
CA ARG A 107 -14.78 1.04 20.36
C ARG A 107 -13.99 1.49 19.13
N VAL A 108 -13.31 2.63 19.17
CA VAL A 108 -12.41 3.09 18.09
C VAL A 108 -11.33 2.05 17.80
N ARG A 109 -10.63 1.59 18.85
CA ARG A 109 -9.56 0.59 18.73
C ARG A 109 -10.03 -0.71 18.08
N LYS A 110 -11.21 -1.20 18.48
CA LYS A 110 -11.79 -2.44 17.94
C LYS A 110 -12.34 -2.30 16.52
N SER A 111 -12.71 -1.09 16.10
CA SER A 111 -13.40 -0.85 14.83
C SER A 111 -12.46 -0.75 13.62
N LYS A 112 -11.15 -0.89 13.79
CA LYS A 112 -10.15 -0.92 12.69
C LYS A 112 -10.33 0.22 11.68
N GLY A 113 -10.53 1.44 12.17
CA GLY A 113 -10.71 2.64 11.34
C GLY A 113 -12.12 2.86 10.77
N LYS A 114 -13.12 2.08 11.20
CA LYS A 114 -14.54 2.24 10.81
C LYS A 114 -15.41 2.98 11.82
N TYR A 115 -14.81 3.47 12.91
CA TYR A 115 -15.50 4.29 13.91
C TYR A 115 -14.60 5.42 14.40
N ALA A 116 -15.12 6.65 14.42
CA ALA A 116 -14.48 7.82 14.98
C ALA A 116 -15.24 8.29 16.23
N PHE A 117 -14.51 8.63 17.28
CA PHE A 117 -15.09 9.09 18.54
C PHE A 117 -14.77 10.57 18.73
N LEU A 118 -15.80 11.41 18.84
CA LEU A 118 -15.64 12.84 19.04
C LEU A 118 -15.67 13.15 20.55
N LEU A 119 -14.55 13.66 21.04
CA LEU A 119 -14.35 14.05 22.43
C LEU A 119 -13.56 15.36 22.53
N GLU A 120 -13.43 15.88 23.75
CA GLU A 120 -12.67 17.10 24.01
C GLU A 120 -11.18 16.92 23.66
N SER A 121 -10.56 17.97 23.11
CA SER A 121 -9.18 17.93 22.60
C SER A 121 -8.15 17.55 23.66
N THR A 122 -8.33 18.00 24.89
CA THR A 122 -7.49 17.69 26.06
C THR A 122 -7.45 16.19 26.34
N MET A 123 -8.59 15.52 26.32
CA MET A 123 -8.70 14.09 26.56
C MET A 123 -8.23 13.29 25.34
N ASN A 124 -8.37 13.83 24.13
CA ASN A 124 -7.83 13.22 22.92
C ASN A 124 -6.29 13.21 22.95
N GLU A 125 -5.67 14.37 23.17
CA GLU A 125 -4.21 14.52 23.33
C GLU A 125 -3.67 13.65 24.46
N TYR A 126 -4.43 13.50 25.56
CA TYR A 126 -4.06 12.60 26.66
C TYR A 126 -4.08 11.13 26.25
N THR A 127 -5.12 10.70 25.53
CA THR A 127 -5.32 9.30 25.14
C THR A 127 -4.28 8.86 24.10
N GLU A 128 -3.92 9.75 23.18
CA GLU A 128 -2.85 9.55 22.20
C GLU A 128 -1.49 9.25 22.84
N GLN A 129 -1.22 9.83 24.02
CA GLN A 129 0.02 9.62 24.77
C GLN A 129 0.01 8.36 25.66
N ARG A 130 -1.03 7.51 25.57
CA ARG A 130 -1.19 6.29 26.37
C ARG A 130 -1.02 5.04 25.52
N LYS A 131 -0.47 3.99 26.12
CA LYS A 131 -0.36 2.69 25.45
C LYS A 131 -1.73 2.16 25.03
N PRO A 132 -1.82 1.48 23.87
CA PRO A 132 -0.74 1.09 22.97
C PRO A 132 -0.44 2.12 21.85
N CYS A 133 -0.67 3.42 22.05
CA CYS A 133 -0.34 4.49 21.09
C CYS A 133 -1.04 4.33 19.74
N ASP A 134 -2.27 3.81 19.76
CA ASP A 134 -3.07 3.40 18.60
C ASP A 134 -4.20 4.37 18.26
N THR A 135 -4.19 5.55 18.89
CA THR A 135 -5.16 6.63 18.65
C THR A 135 -4.41 7.88 18.22
N MET A 136 -5.00 8.67 17.32
CA MET A 136 -4.42 9.93 16.86
C MET A 136 -5.51 11.01 16.79
N LYS A 137 -5.13 12.25 17.09
CA LYS A 137 -5.99 13.42 16.84
C LYS A 137 -5.95 13.76 15.35
N VAL A 138 -7.12 13.96 14.76
CA VAL A 138 -7.29 14.36 13.36
C VAL A 138 -8.06 15.68 13.31
N GLY A 139 -7.59 16.60 12.46
CA GLY A 139 -8.24 17.89 12.24
C GLY A 139 -8.07 18.88 13.41
N GLY A 140 -8.67 20.05 13.22
CA GLY A 140 -8.74 21.11 14.23
C GLY A 140 -9.83 20.86 15.29
N ASN A 141 -9.85 21.69 16.32
CA ASN A 141 -10.96 21.68 17.28
C ASN A 141 -12.23 22.25 16.62
N LEU A 142 -13.38 21.61 16.86
CA LEU A 142 -14.68 22.03 16.29
C LEU A 142 -15.27 23.26 16.98
N ASP A 143 -14.84 23.51 18.21
CA ASP A 143 -15.21 24.67 19.01
C ASP A 143 -14.02 25.17 19.84
N SER A 144 -14.19 26.35 20.43
CA SER A 144 -13.23 26.92 21.39
C SER A 144 -13.85 26.90 22.78
N LYS A 145 -13.54 25.85 23.53
CA LYS A 145 -13.95 25.67 24.93
C LYS A 145 -12.73 25.68 25.85
N GLY A 146 -12.97 26.01 27.12
CA GLY A 146 -11.94 25.98 28.16
C GLY A 146 -12.52 25.54 29.50
N TYR A 147 -11.70 24.91 30.33
CA TYR A 147 -12.04 24.59 31.71
C TYR A 147 -11.83 25.80 32.62
N GLY A 148 -12.66 25.92 33.65
CA GLY A 148 -12.55 26.96 34.66
C GLY A 148 -12.83 26.43 36.05
N VAL A 149 -12.30 27.11 37.07
CA VAL A 149 -12.56 26.77 38.47
C VAL A 149 -13.91 27.35 38.88
N ALA A 150 -14.85 26.48 39.24
CA ALA A 150 -16.18 26.89 39.67
C ALA A 150 -16.20 27.19 41.18
N THR A 151 -16.89 28.28 41.56
CA THR A 151 -17.21 28.61 42.95
C THR A 151 -18.72 28.86 43.06
N PRO A 152 -19.33 28.62 44.24
CA PRO A 152 -20.73 28.96 44.46
C PRO A 152 -21.01 30.43 44.13
N LYS A 153 -22.19 30.72 43.60
CA LYS A 153 -22.60 32.10 43.28
C LYS A 153 -22.54 32.95 44.56
N GLY A 154 -21.86 34.10 44.49
CA GLY A 154 -21.67 35.01 45.63
C GLY A 154 -20.51 34.66 46.56
N SER A 155 -19.71 33.64 46.27
CA SER A 155 -18.54 33.30 47.11
C SER A 155 -17.45 34.37 47.07
N LEU A 156 -16.93 34.73 48.25
CA LEU A 156 -15.79 35.65 48.41
C LEU A 156 -14.49 35.10 47.79
N LEU A 157 -14.40 33.78 47.61
CA LEU A 157 -13.22 33.12 47.03
C LEU A 157 -13.08 33.40 45.53
N ARG A 158 -14.16 33.80 44.84
CA ARG A 158 -14.16 33.99 43.38
C ARG A 158 -13.03 34.92 42.92
N SER A 159 -12.90 36.09 43.56
CA SER A 159 -11.92 37.10 43.16
C SER A 159 -10.48 36.64 43.41
N ALA A 160 -10.23 36.04 44.58
CA ALA A 160 -8.91 35.53 44.95
C ALA A 160 -8.47 34.38 44.03
N VAL A 161 -9.36 33.43 43.74
CA VAL A 161 -9.09 32.30 42.84
C VAL A 161 -8.86 32.79 41.41
N ASN A 162 -9.68 33.72 40.92
CA ASN A 162 -9.51 34.26 39.57
C ASN A 162 -8.15 34.94 39.38
N LEU A 163 -7.73 35.77 40.35
CA LEU A 163 -6.42 36.43 40.30
C LEU A 163 -5.27 35.42 40.40
N ALA A 164 -5.41 34.37 41.23
CA ALA A 164 -4.41 33.31 41.32
C ALA A 164 -4.26 32.55 40.00
N VAL A 165 -5.35 32.21 39.30
CA VAL A 165 -5.30 31.55 38.00
C VAL A 165 -4.60 32.42 36.96
N LEU A 166 -4.90 33.72 36.91
CA LEU A 166 -4.22 34.66 36.01
C LEU A 166 -2.71 34.71 36.28
N LYS A 167 -2.31 34.80 37.56
CA LYS A 167 -0.90 34.79 37.94
C LYS A 167 -0.18 33.51 37.52
N LEU A 168 -0.82 32.35 37.67
CA LEU A 168 -0.25 31.06 37.23
C LEU A 168 -0.12 30.98 35.70
N ASN A 169 -1.04 31.62 34.97
CA ASN A 169 -1.01 31.69 33.51
C ASN A 169 0.10 32.61 33.01
N GLU A 170 0.21 33.83 33.56
CA GLU A 170 1.26 34.80 33.20
C GLU A 170 2.67 34.27 33.49
N GLN A 171 2.82 33.46 34.53
CA GLN A 171 4.09 32.80 34.88
C GLN A 171 4.41 31.58 34.00
N GLY A 172 3.51 31.17 33.09
CA GLY A 172 3.67 29.96 32.27
C GLY A 172 3.63 28.65 33.07
N LEU A 173 3.17 28.69 34.32
CA LEU A 173 3.15 27.52 35.20
C LEU A 173 2.09 26.51 34.75
N LEU A 174 0.96 26.99 34.22
CA LEU A 174 -0.09 26.13 33.64
C LEU A 174 0.43 25.34 32.43
N ASP A 175 1.19 25.96 31.54
CA ASP A 175 1.79 25.27 30.38
C ASP A 175 2.83 24.24 30.82
N LYS A 176 3.65 24.60 31.81
CA LYS A 176 4.61 23.65 32.41
C LYS A 176 3.91 22.45 33.02
N LEU A 177 2.77 22.66 33.70
CA LEU A 177 1.96 21.56 34.23
C LEU A 177 1.32 20.73 33.12
N LYS A 178 0.79 21.36 32.06
CA LYS A 178 0.26 20.64 30.89
C LYS A 178 1.33 19.70 30.32
N ASN A 179 2.52 20.23 30.04
CA ASN A 179 3.60 19.43 29.47
C ASN A 179 4.01 18.28 30.38
N LYS A 180 4.13 18.54 31.68
CA LYS A 180 4.45 17.53 32.69
C LYS A 180 3.47 16.36 32.72
N TRP A 181 2.17 16.62 32.61
CA TRP A 181 1.14 15.61 32.79
C TRP A 181 0.68 14.94 31.49
N TRP A 182 0.88 15.58 30.34
CA TRP A 182 0.54 15.03 29.02
C TRP A 182 1.74 14.39 28.31
N TYR A 183 2.89 15.08 28.26
CA TYR A 183 4.02 14.68 27.41
C TYR A 183 5.16 14.06 28.21
N ASP A 184 5.61 14.70 29.29
CA ASP A 184 6.74 14.18 30.09
C ASP A 184 6.39 12.85 30.79
N LYS A 185 5.09 12.66 31.09
CA LYS A 185 4.51 11.43 31.63
C LYS A 185 3.77 10.60 30.57
N GLY A 186 3.91 10.97 29.31
CA GLY A 186 3.42 10.19 28.19
C GLY A 186 4.11 8.83 28.16
N GLU A 187 3.34 7.78 27.88
CA GLU A 187 3.86 6.43 27.72
C GLU A 187 4.25 6.14 26.27
N CYS A 188 3.75 6.96 25.36
CA CYS A 188 4.13 7.01 23.96
C CYS A 188 5.25 8.05 23.84
N GLY A 189 6.42 7.69 23.30
CA GLY A 189 7.55 8.61 23.15
C GLY A 189 7.17 9.90 22.37
N SER A 190 8.05 10.90 22.38
CA SER A 190 7.83 12.17 21.66
C SER A 190 7.46 11.93 20.19
N GLY A 191 6.16 12.01 19.91
CA GLY A 191 5.57 11.66 18.62
C GLY A 191 4.84 10.32 18.71
N GLY A 192 3.50 10.38 18.77
CA GLY A 192 2.65 9.21 18.64
C GLY A 192 3.11 8.32 17.47
N GLY A 193 3.35 7.04 17.77
CA GLY A 193 3.78 6.05 16.79
C GLY A 193 5.25 6.15 16.39
N GLY A 194 6.18 5.82 17.30
CA GLY A 194 7.60 5.98 17.01
C GLY A 194 8.58 5.05 17.71
N GLU A 195 8.15 4.13 18.57
CA GLU A 195 8.97 2.95 18.88
C GLU A 195 8.47 1.82 17.98
N LYS A 196 8.57 2.04 16.66
CA LYS A 196 8.73 0.92 15.75
C LYS A 196 10.05 0.31 16.16
N ASP A 197 10.00 -0.80 16.89
CA ASP A 197 11.09 -1.78 16.87
C ASP A 197 11.63 -1.76 15.45
N LYS A 198 12.92 -1.45 15.31
CA LYS A 198 13.63 -1.53 14.03
C LYS A 198 13.77 -3.00 13.61
N SER A 199 12.73 -3.82 13.77
CA SER A 199 12.57 -5.04 13.02
C SER A 199 12.40 -4.61 11.58
N SER A 200 13.46 -4.81 10.81
CA SER A 200 13.52 -4.63 9.36
C SER A 200 12.15 -4.90 8.75
N GLN A 201 11.52 -3.84 8.24
CA GLN A 201 10.19 -3.88 7.67
C GLN A 201 10.25 -4.76 6.42
N ALA A 202 9.98 -6.05 6.61
CA ALA A 202 10.11 -7.04 5.55
C ALA A 202 9.10 -6.72 4.45
N LEU A 203 9.57 -6.67 3.21
CA LEU A 203 8.70 -6.56 2.05
C LEU A 203 7.72 -7.73 2.07
N SER A 204 6.44 -7.43 2.33
CA SER A 204 5.40 -8.46 2.38
C SER A 204 5.12 -8.98 0.98
N LEU A 205 4.81 -10.28 0.87
CA LEU A 205 4.47 -10.95 -0.39
C LEU A 205 3.35 -10.21 -1.15
N SER A 206 2.45 -9.54 -0.43
CA SER A 206 1.38 -8.72 -1.00
C SER A 206 1.88 -7.62 -1.94
N ASN A 207 3.07 -7.06 -1.70
CA ASN A 207 3.64 -5.99 -2.52
C ASN A 207 4.24 -6.55 -3.83
N VAL A 208 4.58 -7.83 -3.88
CA VAL A 208 5.25 -8.50 -5.02
C VAL A 208 4.31 -9.47 -5.76
N ALA A 209 3.13 -9.76 -5.19
CA ALA A 209 2.13 -10.68 -5.75
C ALA A 209 1.78 -10.38 -7.22
N GLY A 210 1.74 -9.10 -7.62
CA GLY A 210 1.51 -8.67 -9.00
C GLY A 210 2.49 -9.27 -10.01
N VAL A 211 3.76 -9.43 -9.64
CA VAL A 211 4.80 -10.00 -10.51
C VAL A 211 4.52 -11.47 -10.79
N PHE A 212 4.07 -12.22 -9.78
CA PHE A 212 3.73 -13.64 -9.93
C PHE A 212 2.52 -13.85 -10.87
N TYR A 213 1.50 -12.99 -10.79
CA TYR A 213 0.34 -13.08 -11.69
C TYR A 213 0.72 -12.84 -13.16
N ILE A 214 1.59 -11.86 -13.42
CA ILE A 214 2.09 -11.59 -14.78
C ILE A 214 2.90 -12.79 -15.30
N LEU A 215 3.74 -13.40 -14.46
CA LEU A 215 4.55 -14.56 -14.84
C LEU A 215 3.66 -15.77 -15.23
N VAL A 216 2.66 -16.09 -14.40
CA VAL A 216 1.71 -17.19 -14.68
C VAL A 216 0.89 -16.89 -15.93
N GLY A 217 0.39 -15.65 -16.08
CA GLY A 217 -0.35 -15.22 -17.27
C GLY A 217 0.49 -15.30 -18.54
N GLY A 218 1.76 -14.91 -18.48
CA GLY A 218 2.71 -14.99 -19.59
C GLY A 218 3.02 -16.43 -20.01
N LEU A 219 3.23 -17.33 -19.05
CA LEU A 219 3.40 -18.77 -19.31
C LEU A 219 2.15 -19.39 -19.95
N GLY A 220 0.97 -19.05 -19.46
CA GLY A 220 -0.30 -19.51 -20.02
C GLY A 220 -0.49 -19.04 -21.46
N LEU A 221 -0.20 -17.76 -21.74
CA LEU A 221 -0.28 -17.21 -23.09
C LEU A 221 0.75 -17.85 -24.04
N ALA A 222 1.97 -18.07 -23.57
CA ALA A 222 3.01 -18.74 -24.36
C ALA A 222 2.62 -20.18 -24.72
N MET A 223 2.07 -20.95 -23.77
CA MET A 223 1.55 -22.28 -24.06
C MET A 223 0.39 -22.24 -25.06
N LEU A 224 -0.53 -21.28 -24.92
CA LEU A 224 -1.66 -21.13 -25.85
C LEU A 224 -1.16 -20.86 -27.28
N VAL A 225 -0.22 -19.93 -27.44
CA VAL A 225 0.38 -19.62 -28.75
C VAL A 225 1.07 -20.85 -29.34
N ALA A 226 1.85 -21.57 -28.53
CA ALA A 226 2.52 -22.79 -28.99
C ALA A 226 1.53 -23.89 -29.44
N LEU A 227 0.42 -24.07 -28.71
CA LEU A 227 -0.64 -25.00 -29.10
C LEU A 227 -1.32 -24.58 -30.41
N ILE A 228 -1.61 -23.29 -30.57
CA ILE A 228 -2.20 -22.75 -31.80
C ILE A 228 -1.25 -22.99 -32.98
N GLU A 229 0.02 -22.61 -32.87
CA GLU A 229 1.02 -22.82 -33.93
C GLU A 229 1.19 -24.31 -34.27
N PHE A 230 1.24 -25.17 -33.25
CA PHE A 230 1.32 -26.62 -33.45
C PHE A 230 0.10 -27.17 -34.18
N CYS A 231 -1.11 -26.75 -33.81
CA CYS A 231 -2.35 -27.14 -34.50
C CYS A 231 -2.42 -26.59 -35.94
N TYR A 232 -1.96 -25.37 -36.18
CA TYR A 232 -1.89 -24.78 -37.51
C TYR A 232 -0.90 -25.54 -38.40
N LYS A 233 0.32 -25.77 -37.92
CA LYS A 233 1.38 -26.46 -38.67
C LYS A 233 1.00 -27.92 -38.95
N SER A 234 0.52 -28.66 -37.95
CA SER A 234 0.07 -30.05 -38.13
C SER A 234 -1.09 -30.16 -39.13
N ARG A 235 -2.07 -29.24 -39.10
CA ARG A 235 -3.13 -29.19 -40.11
C ARG A 235 -2.62 -28.86 -41.50
N ASN A 236 -1.62 -27.99 -41.62
CA ASN A 236 -1.05 -27.62 -42.92
C ASN A 236 -0.22 -28.78 -43.51
N GLU A 237 0.56 -29.47 -42.68
CA GLU A 237 1.34 -30.67 -43.06
C GLU A 237 0.41 -31.84 -43.45
N ALA A 238 -0.65 -32.11 -42.69
CA ALA A 238 -1.62 -33.16 -43.01
C ALA A 238 -2.41 -32.88 -44.30
N LYS A 239 -2.61 -31.60 -44.66
CA LYS A 239 -3.19 -31.22 -45.95
C LYS A 239 -2.20 -31.44 -47.11
N ARG A 240 -0.90 -31.20 -46.90
CA ARG A 240 0.14 -31.45 -47.93
C ARG A 240 0.28 -32.95 -48.22
N MET A 241 0.28 -33.81 -47.20
CA MET A 241 0.39 -35.27 -47.38
C MET A 241 -0.82 -35.89 -48.12
N LYS A 242 -2.01 -35.27 -48.05
CA LYS A 242 -3.18 -35.72 -48.82
C LYS A 242 -3.12 -35.36 -50.31
N VAL A 243 -2.23 -34.44 -50.71
CA VAL A 243 -2.01 -34.07 -52.12
C VAL A 243 -0.97 -35.00 -52.78
N GLU A 244 -0.23 -35.80 -52.01
CA GLU A 244 0.90 -36.63 -52.45
C GLU A 244 0.63 -38.16 -52.40
N ALA A 245 -0.63 -38.61 -52.37
CA ALA A 245 -0.94 -40.05 -52.41
C ALA A 245 -0.59 -40.68 -53.79
N PRO A 246 0.17 -41.80 -53.84
CA PRO A 246 0.75 -42.33 -55.08
C PRO A 246 -0.17 -43.32 -55.82
N THR A 247 -0.24 -43.18 -57.16
CA THR A 247 -0.83 -44.16 -58.08
C THR A 247 0.15 -45.33 -58.29
N PRO A 248 -0.27 -46.61 -58.24
CA PRO A 248 0.65 -47.74 -58.41
C PRO A 248 0.79 -48.12 -59.89
N GLY A 249 2.03 -48.16 -60.41
CA GLY A 249 2.31 -48.82 -61.68
C GLY A 249 3.65 -48.50 -62.33
N HIS A 250 4.45 -49.56 -62.51
CA HIS A 250 5.55 -49.78 -63.48
C HIS A 250 7.02 -49.45 -63.11
N SER A 251 7.85 -50.47 -63.35
CA SER A 251 9.33 -50.57 -63.30
C SER A 251 9.88 -50.89 -64.70
N PRO A 252 11.21 -50.91 -64.99
CA PRO A 252 12.28 -49.91 -64.76
C PRO A 252 13.12 -49.58 -66.05
N SER A 253 14.13 -48.68 -65.92
CA SER A 253 15.36 -48.43 -66.75
C SER A 253 15.32 -47.48 -67.98
N PRO A 254 16.44 -46.90 -68.49
CA PRO A 254 17.73 -46.44 -67.88
C PRO A 254 18.11 -44.94 -68.18
N SER A 255 19.25 -44.49 -67.60
CA SER A 255 20.00 -43.19 -67.64
C SER A 255 20.32 -42.58 -69.04
N PRO A 256 20.88 -41.34 -69.25
CA PRO A 256 21.78 -40.47 -68.43
C PRO A 256 21.33 -38.98 -68.37
N SER A 257 21.93 -37.97 -67.70
CA SER A 257 23.32 -37.50 -67.64
C SER A 257 23.44 -36.30 -66.66
N THR A 258 24.49 -36.31 -65.84
CA THR A 258 25.43 -35.21 -65.49
C THR A 258 24.88 -33.80 -65.20
N GLN A 259 25.05 -33.30 -63.97
CA GLN A 259 26.10 -32.31 -63.58
C GLN A 259 25.87 -31.70 -62.17
N ASN A 260 27.00 -31.54 -61.47
CA ASN A 260 27.30 -30.70 -60.28
C ASN A 260 27.03 -31.37 -58.90
N LEU A 261 28.05 -31.96 -58.27
CA LEU A 261 29.02 -31.35 -57.32
C LEU A 261 28.33 -30.55 -56.20
N ALA A 262 28.61 -30.66 -54.91
CA ALA A 262 29.53 -31.40 -54.02
C ALA A 262 28.93 -31.12 -52.59
N THR A 263 29.04 -31.88 -51.49
CA THR A 263 30.21 -32.40 -50.76
C THR A 263 29.67 -33.11 -49.49
N CYS A 264 30.29 -34.24 -49.10
CA CYS A 264 30.41 -34.94 -47.79
C CYS A 264 29.36 -34.69 -46.68
N SER A 265 28.61 -35.65 -46.13
CA SER A 265 28.95 -36.95 -45.50
C SER A 265 30.04 -36.90 -44.42
N GLU A 266 29.62 -37.01 -43.15
CA GLU A 266 30.04 -38.02 -42.15
C GLU A 266 29.93 -37.45 -40.72
N VAL A 267 29.00 -37.99 -39.92
CA VAL A 267 29.15 -38.16 -38.45
C VAL A 267 28.30 -39.36 -38.01
N PHE A 268 28.96 -40.46 -37.67
CA PHE A 268 28.62 -41.54 -36.72
C PHE A 268 29.77 -42.57 -36.93
N ASP A 269 30.53 -43.05 -35.97
CA ASP A 269 30.29 -43.39 -34.56
C ASP A 269 31.69 -43.59 -33.91
N GLY A 270 31.81 -43.50 -32.58
CA GLY A 270 33.11 -43.75 -31.94
C GLY A 270 33.14 -43.57 -30.44
N TYR A 271 32.49 -44.49 -29.70
CA TYR A 271 32.81 -44.76 -28.29
C TYR A 271 34.16 -45.47 -28.20
N GLY A 272 35.08 -44.97 -27.37
CA GLY A 272 36.36 -45.62 -27.12
C GLY A 272 37.27 -44.91 -26.12
N SER A 273 37.16 -45.33 -24.86
CA SER A 273 38.23 -45.57 -23.89
C SER A 273 39.23 -44.45 -23.48
N ASN A 274 39.16 -44.13 -22.18
CA ASN A 274 40.25 -44.10 -21.17
C ASN A 274 41.49 -43.18 -21.30
N GLU A 275 41.93 -42.77 -20.09
CA GLU A 275 43.29 -42.33 -19.69
C GLU A 275 43.71 -40.93 -20.20
N ASP A 276 44.32 -40.02 -19.44
CA ASP A 276 44.76 -39.97 -18.05
C ASP A 276 45.21 -38.50 -17.73
N VAL A 277 45.67 -38.28 -16.49
CA VAL A 277 46.58 -37.20 -16.03
C VAL A 277 45.98 -36.01 -15.25
N LYS A 278 46.03 -36.18 -13.93
CA LYS A 278 46.34 -35.20 -12.87
C LYS A 278 47.51 -34.27 -13.21
N ILE A 279 47.43 -32.97 -12.86
CA ILE A 279 48.00 -32.35 -11.63
C ILE A 279 47.10 -31.16 -11.27
#